data_AF-M0NHZ4-F1
#
_entry.id   AF-M0NHZ4-F1
#
_cell.length_a   1.000
_cell.length_b   1.000
_cell.length_c   1.000
_cell.angle_alpha   90.00
_cell.angle_beta   90.00
_cell.angle_gamma   90.00
#
_symmetry.space_group_name_H-M   'P 1'
#
loop_
_entity.id
_entity.type
_entity.pdbx_description
1 polymer ?
#
loop_
_entity_poly.entity_id
_entity_poly.type
_entity_poly.pdbx_seq_one_letter_code
_entity_poly.pdbx_strand_id
1 'polypeptide(L)' 'MDELEVRLALSETEPMSVEAIVDERGLDRRHVVKQLAQLEAYGHVKQTDSGFIDTGKRDSFNE' A
#
# COMPACT_ATOMS: atom_id res chain seq x y z
N MET A 1 -0.73 12.67 -9.36
CA MET A 1 -1.63 11.51 -9.44
C MET A 1 -0.81 10.31 -9.01
N ASP A 2 -0.28 10.31 -7.77
CA ASP A 2 0.84 9.43 -7.40
C ASP A 2 0.61 8.68 -6.09
N GLU A 3 -0.50 8.95 -5.39
CA GLU A 3 -0.78 8.36 -4.05
C GLU A 3 -1.34 6.92 -4.13
N LEU A 4 -1.52 6.38 -5.34
CA LEU A 4 -2.10 5.05 -5.56
C LEU A 4 -1.08 4.00 -6.04
N GLU A 5 0.15 4.39 -6.38
CA GLU A 5 1.12 3.44 -6.97
C GLU A 5 1.55 2.33 -6.00
N VAL A 6 1.69 2.65 -4.71
CA VAL A 6 2.00 1.65 -3.67
C VAL A 6 0.81 0.72 -3.43
N ARG A 7 -0.41 1.26 -3.44
CA ARG A 7 -1.63 0.47 -3.23
C ARG A 7 -1.87 -0.53 -4.38
N LEU A 8 -1.57 -0.13 -5.61
CA LEU A 8 -1.68 -1.00 -6.79
C LEU A 8 -0.72 -2.20 -6.78
N ALA A 9 0.32 -2.18 -5.92
CA ALA A 9 1.20 -3.32 -5.69
C ALA A 9 0.60 -4.33 -4.71
N LEU A 10 -0.29 -3.89 -3.83
CA LEU A 10 -0.79 -4.70 -2.73
C LEU A 10 -1.97 -5.57 -3.15
N SER A 11 -1.99 -6.79 -2.62
CA SER A 11 -3.08 -7.74 -2.74
C SER A 11 -3.86 -7.82 -1.42
N GLU A 12 -5.14 -8.18 -1.49
CA GLU A 12 -5.95 -8.46 -0.30
C GLU A 12 -5.55 -9.78 0.39
N THR A 13 -4.90 -10.69 -0.35
CA THR A 13 -4.58 -12.04 0.13
C THR A 13 -3.08 -12.34 0.22
N GLU A 14 -2.25 -11.58 -0.49
CA GLU A 14 -0.80 -11.79 -0.56
C GLU A 14 -0.07 -10.60 0.07
N PRO A 15 0.44 -10.73 1.30
CA PRO A 15 1.19 -9.67 1.96
C PRO A 15 2.49 -9.36 1.23
N MET A 16 2.79 -8.07 1.07
CA MET A 16 4.07 -7.62 0.54
C MET A 16 4.85 -6.80 1.57
N SER A 17 6.15 -7.02 1.62
CA SER A 17 7.07 -6.20 2.42
C SER A 17 7.34 -4.86 1.75
N VAL A 18 7.80 -3.88 2.52
CA VAL A 18 8.25 -2.59 1.98
C VAL A 18 9.31 -2.78 0.90
N GLU A 19 10.23 -3.73 1.09
CA GLU A 19 11.30 -4.02 0.13
C GLU A 19 10.75 -4.61 -1.16
N ALA A 20 9.80 -5.54 -1.08
CA ALA A 20 9.16 -6.11 -2.27
C ALA A 20 8.39 -5.05 -3.08
N ILE A 21 7.73 -4.10 -2.41
CA ILE A 21 7.02 -2.99 -3.08
C ILE A 21 8.01 -2.03 -3.74
N VAL A 22 9.12 -1.71 -3.07
CA VAL A 22 10.20 -0.89 -3.63
C VAL A 22 10.76 -1.52 -4.90
N ASP A 23 11.06 -2.82 -4.86
CA ASP A 23 11.63 -3.55 -5.99
C ASP A 23 10.62 -3.70 -7.14
N GLU A 24 9.36 -4.01 -6.85
CA GLU A 24 8.32 -4.18 -7.87
C GLU A 24 7.99 -2.87 -8.58
N ARG A 25 7.93 -1.77 -7.84
CA ARG A 25 7.50 -0.46 -8.37
C ARG A 25 8.65 0.48 -8.71
N GLY A 26 9.88 0.11 -8.38
CA GLY A 26 11.06 0.96 -8.57
C GLY A 26 10.97 2.27 -7.78
N LEU A 27 10.31 2.24 -6.62
CA LEU A 27 10.02 3.43 -5.80
C LEU A 27 11.07 3.62 -4.70
N ASP A 28 11.27 4.86 -4.24
CA ASP A 28 12.13 5.12 -3.09
C ASP A 28 11.53 4.53 -1.80
N ARG A 29 12.36 3.88 -0.99
CA ARG A 29 11.91 3.25 0.27
C ARG A 29 11.24 4.23 1.22
N ARG A 30 11.72 5.47 1.34
CA ARG A 30 11.09 6.48 2.23
C ARG A 30 9.74 6.90 1.67
N HIS A 31 9.62 6.97 0.34
CA HIS A 31 8.35 7.23 -0.32
C HIS A 31 7.33 6.12 -0.04
N VAL A 32 7.72 4.85 -0.20
CA VAL A 32 6.86 3.69 0.09
C VAL A 32 6.41 3.68 1.56
N VAL A 33 7.33 3.87 2.50
CA VAL A 33 6.99 3.92 3.94
C VAL A 33 6.01 5.04 4.25
N LYS A 34 6.23 6.24 3.69
CA LYS A 34 5.32 7.38 3.91
C LYS A 34 3.93 7.11 3.33
N GLN A 35 3.85 6.55 2.13
CA GLN A 35 2.56 6.20 1.51
C GLN A 35 1.83 5.11 2.29
N LEU A 36 2.51 4.04 2.72
CA LEU A 36 1.88 2.97 3.51
C LEU A 36 1.30 3.50 4.82
N ALA A 37 2.01 4.37 5.53
CA ALA A 37 1.51 5.01 6.74
C ALA A 37 0.24 5.84 6.48
N GLN A 38 0.20 6.57 5.36
CA GLN A 38 -0.98 7.33 4.96
C GLN A 38 -2.15 6.40 4.61
N LEU A 39 -1.92 5.39 3.78
CA LEU A 39 -2.93 4.40 3.39
C LEU A 39 -3.49 3.64 4.59
N GLU A 40 -2.64 3.30 5.57
CA GLU A 40 -3.06 2.62 6.80
C GLU A 40 -3.91 3.55 7.68
N ALA A 41 -3.53 4.82 7.81
CA ALA A 41 -4.32 5.81 8.54
C ALA A 41 -5.73 6.00 7.95
N TYR A 42 -5.87 5.88 6.62
CA TYR A 42 -7.16 5.90 5.93
C TYR A 42 -7.84 4.52 5.85
N GLY A 43 -7.18 3.46 6.36
CA GLY A 43 -7.71 2.10 6.40
C GLY A 43 -7.81 1.42 5.03
N HIS A 44 -6.97 1.81 4.07
CA HIS A 44 -6.87 1.16 2.76
C HIS A 44 -5.92 -0.03 2.79
N VAL A 45 -4.90 0.00 3.64
CA VAL A 45 -3.97 -1.10 3.83
C VAL A 45 -3.91 -1.48 5.29
N LYS A 46 -3.45 -2.69 5.56
CA LYS A 46 -3.24 -3.20 6.92
C LYS A 46 -1.88 -3.83 7.04
N GLN A 47 -1.11 -3.44 8.07
CA GLN A 47 0.09 -4.16 8.43
C GLN A 47 -0.25 -5.50 9.11
N THR A 48 0.44 -6.54 8.69
CA THR A 48 0.41 -7.90 9.25
C THR A 48 1.82 -8.33 9.63
N ASP A 49 1.96 -9.46 10.32
CA ASP A 49 3.28 -10.01 10.67
C ASP A 49 4.14 -10.35 9.42
N SER A 50 3.50 -10.57 8.27
CA SER A 50 4.14 -10.94 7.01
C SER A 50 4.32 -9.78 6.02
N GLY A 51 3.81 -8.59 6.32
CA GLY A 51 3.85 -7.43 5.41
C GLY A 51 2.53 -6.66 5.35
N PHE A 52 2.33 -5.90 4.29
CA PHE A 52 1.14 -5.09 4.07
C PHE A 52 0.20 -5.79 3.09
N ILE A 53 -1.11 -5.71 3.36
CA ILE A 53 -2.18 -6.15 2.44
C ILE A 53 -3.10 -4.98 2.13
N ASP A 54 -3.73 -5.00 0.95
CA ASP A 54 -4.87 -4.13 0.69
C ASP A 54 -6.08 -4.62 1.49
N THR A 55 -6.96 -3.71 1.90
CA THR A 55 -8.16 -4.04 2.67
C THR A 55 -9.39 -4.21 1.79
N GLY A 56 -9.29 -3.97 0.48
CA GLY A 56 -10.43 -3.93 -0.43
C GLY A 56 -11.32 -2.70 -0.23
N LYS A 57 -10.95 -1.78 0.69
CA LYS A 57 -11.70 -0.55 0.96
C LYS A 57 -11.70 0.33 -0.29
N ARG A 58 -12.76 0.22 -1.09
CA ARG A 58 -12.98 1.09 -2.25
C ARG A 58 -12.96 2.53 -1.75
N ASP A 59 -12.15 3.36 -2.40
CA ASP A 59 -12.19 4.80 -2.20
C ASP A 59 -13.66 5.21 -2.33
N SER A 60 -14.27 5.68 -1.25
CA SER A 60 -15.61 6.24 -1.30
C SER A 60 -15.56 7.64 -1.95
N PHE A 61 -14.78 7.77 -3.03
CA PHE A 61 -14.81 8.88 -3.96
C PHE A 61 -15.62 8.42 -5.17
N ASN A 62 -16.92 8.33 -4.96
CA ASN A 62 -17.89 8.29 -6.04
C ASN A 62 -18.93 9.36 -5.72
N GLU A 63 -18.54 10.62 -5.91
CA GLU A 63 -19.40 11.78 -6.19
C GLU A 63 -18.66 12.77 -7.08
#